data_AF-A0A0F9SZT0-F1
#
_entry.id   AF-A0A0F9SZT0-F1
#
_cell.length_a   1.000
_cell.length_b   1.000
_cell.length_c   1.000
_cell.angle_alpha   90.00
_cell.angle_beta   90.00
_cell.angle_gamma   90.00
#
_symmetry.space_group_name_H-M   'P 1'
#
loop_
_entity.id
_entity.type
_entity.pdbx_description
1 polymer ?
#
loop_
_entity_poly.entity_id
_entity_poly.type
_entity_poly.pdbx_seq_one_letter_code
_entity_poly.pdbx_strand_id
1 'polypeptide(L)'
;MRQGLIAALLIMGLATPALAQSRRARADAMLNGLWAHIQAREDAYFAANGRYFQGLLTPRNVRNSDGPTDLGRRPHDQSESWADAGFVLPNSVPASIEIHVYDGPLGQGYTAILHYKSGRKEFTKARSVGPEASHRNHGWREAVER
;
A
#
# COMPACT_ATOMS: atom_id res chain seq x y z
N MET A 1 -49.26 5.76 -29.10
CA MET A 1 -47.80 5.57 -28.99
C MET A 1 -47.36 5.97 -27.60
N ARG A 2 -47.05 5.01 -26.71
CA ARG A 2 -46.61 5.28 -25.33
C ARG A 2 -45.09 5.39 -25.33
N GLN A 3 -44.56 6.58 -25.06
CA GLN A 3 -43.13 6.77 -24.81
C GLN A 3 -42.81 6.23 -23.42
N GLY A 4 -42.07 5.12 -23.36
CA GLY A 4 -41.49 4.61 -22.12
C GLY A 4 -40.24 5.40 -21.77
N LEU A 5 -40.28 6.13 -20.66
CA LEU A 5 -39.08 6.68 -20.03
C LEU A 5 -38.21 5.51 -19.55
N ILE A 6 -37.03 5.34 -20.15
CA ILE A 6 -35.96 4.50 -19.60
C ILE A 6 -35.30 5.32 -18.49
N ALA A 7 -35.63 5.00 -17.24
CA ALA A 7 -34.90 5.47 -16.08
C ALA A 7 -33.50 4.84 -16.11
N ALA A 8 -32.48 5.65 -16.46
CA ALA A 8 -31.10 5.27 -16.32
C ALA A 8 -30.76 5.15 -14.83
N LEU A 9 -30.76 3.92 -14.32
CA LEU A 9 -30.34 3.60 -12.96
C LEU A 9 -28.83 3.81 -12.88
N LEU A 10 -28.42 4.98 -12.42
CA LEU A 10 -27.03 5.31 -12.14
C LEU A 10 -26.59 4.53 -10.89
N ILE A 11 -26.09 3.30 -11.07
CA ILE A 11 -25.44 2.53 -10.00
C ILE A 11 -24.10 3.23 -9.72
N MET A 12 -24.12 4.25 -8.87
CA MET A 12 -22.88 4.77 -8.28
C MET A 12 -22.24 3.62 -7.50
N GLY A 13 -21.11 3.12 -8.01
CA GLY A 13 -20.42 1.92 -7.55
C GLY A 13 -19.89 2.02 -6.11
N LEU A 14 -20.78 1.85 -5.15
CA LEU A 14 -20.43 1.49 -3.78
C LEU A 14 -20.06 0.00 -3.80
N ALA A 15 -18.78 -0.30 -3.54
CA ALA A 15 -18.37 -1.68 -3.28
C ALA A 15 -19.20 -2.23 -2.12
N THR A 16 -19.75 -3.44 -2.27
CA THR A 16 -20.49 -4.09 -1.19
C THR A 16 -19.53 -4.40 -0.02
N PRO A 17 -20.01 -4.46 1.23
CA PRO A 17 -19.17 -4.79 2.39
C PRO A 17 -18.36 -6.08 2.20
N ALA A 18 -18.95 -7.09 1.56
CA ALA A 18 -18.29 -8.36 1.26
C ALA A 18 -17.10 -8.21 0.30
N LEU A 19 -17.22 -7.37 -0.73
CA LEU A 19 -16.12 -7.07 -1.66
C LEU A 19 -15.00 -6.29 -0.97
N ALA A 20 -15.34 -5.37 -0.07
CA ALA A 20 -14.34 -4.64 0.72
C ALA A 20 -13.57 -5.56 1.67
N GLN A 21 -14.25 -6.52 2.30
CA GLN A 21 -13.61 -7.50 3.19
C GLN A 21 -12.68 -8.45 2.42
N SER A 22 -13.12 -8.98 1.27
CA SER A 22 -12.30 -9.90 0.47
C SER A 22 -11.05 -9.22 -0.07
N ARG A 23 -11.11 -7.93 -0.41
CA ARG A 23 -9.93 -7.17 -0.84
C ARG A 23 -8.93 -6.92 0.29
N ARG A 24 -9.39 -6.55 1.49
CA ARG A 24 -8.51 -6.40 2.66
C ARG A 24 -7.77 -7.70 2.97
N ALA A 25 -8.46 -8.85 2.90
CA ALA A 25 -7.83 -10.16 3.10
C ALA A 25 -6.76 -10.46 2.04
N ARG A 26 -7.01 -10.16 0.76
CA ARG A 26 -5.99 -10.31 -0.31
C ARG A 26 -4.80 -9.37 -0.12
N ALA A 27 -5.04 -8.13 0.30
CA ALA A 27 -3.99 -7.17 0.61
C ALA A 27 -3.16 -7.59 1.84
N ASP A 28 -3.79 -8.17 2.86
CA ASP A 28 -3.11 -8.75 4.02
C ASP A 28 -2.24 -9.95 3.62
N ALA A 29 -2.76 -10.85 2.77
CA ALA A 29 -2.00 -11.96 2.24
C ALA A 29 -0.78 -11.49 1.43
N MET A 30 -0.95 -10.45 0.61
CA MET A 30 0.15 -9.83 -0.14
C MET A 30 1.22 -9.28 0.80
N LEU A 31 0.85 -8.47 1.81
CA LEU A 31 1.83 -7.94 2.76
C LEU A 31 2.51 -9.05 3.56
N ASN A 32 1.79 -10.08 3.98
CA ASN A 32 2.35 -11.20 4.71
C ASN A 32 3.35 -11.99 3.85
N GLY A 33 3.04 -12.22 2.58
CA GLY A 33 3.96 -12.90 1.64
C GLY A 33 5.22 -12.08 1.35
N LEU A 34 5.11 -10.75 1.32
CA LEU A 34 6.25 -9.86 1.09
C LEU A 34 7.07 -9.58 2.34
N TRP A 35 6.51 -9.77 3.53
CA TRP A 35 7.07 -9.19 4.75
C TRP A 35 8.50 -9.64 5.04
N ALA A 36 8.77 -10.95 4.94
CA ALA A 36 10.12 -11.47 5.14
C ALA A 36 11.12 -10.91 4.11
N HIS A 37 10.68 -10.72 2.86
CA HIS A 37 11.50 -10.13 1.79
C HIS A 37 11.78 -8.65 2.03
N ILE A 38 10.76 -7.89 2.49
CA ILE A 38 10.94 -6.49 2.92
C ILE A 38 12.00 -6.41 4.01
N GLN A 39 11.89 -7.23 5.07
CA GLN A 39 12.88 -7.22 6.16
C GLN A 39 14.30 -7.53 5.66
N ALA A 40 14.45 -8.60 4.87
CA ALA A 40 15.75 -8.97 4.32
C ALA A 40 16.36 -7.86 3.44
N ARG A 41 15.53 -7.17 2.64
CA ARG A 41 15.98 -6.05 1.81
C ARG A 41 16.39 -4.85 2.65
N GLU A 42 15.61 -4.50 3.67
CA GLU A 42 15.91 -3.37 4.56
C GLU A 42 17.20 -3.59 5.33
N ASP A 43 17.42 -4.80 5.87
CA ASP A 43 18.65 -5.16 6.57
C ASP A 43 19.87 -5.05 5.64
N ALA A 44 19.77 -5.62 4.42
CA ALA A 44 20.84 -5.56 3.44
C ALA A 44 21.13 -4.13 2.98
N TYR A 45 20.08 -3.34 2.75
CA TYR A 45 20.22 -1.96 2.28
C TYR A 45 20.80 -1.05 3.36
N PHE A 46 20.39 -1.23 4.63
CA PHE A 46 20.95 -0.52 5.77
C PHE A 46 22.43 -0.84 5.96
N ALA A 47 22.82 -2.12 5.88
CA ALA A 47 24.22 -2.53 5.98
C ALA A 47 25.10 -1.89 4.90
N ALA A 48 24.57 -1.69 3.69
CA ALA A 48 25.31 -1.10 2.57
C ALA A 48 25.32 0.44 2.55
N ASN A 49 24.24 1.08 3.03
CA ASN A 49 24.01 2.52 2.82
C ASN A 49 23.93 3.33 4.12
N GLY A 50 23.92 2.69 5.29
CA GLY A 50 23.71 3.35 6.58
C GLY A 50 22.32 3.98 6.76
N ARG A 51 21.36 3.62 5.89
CA ARG A 51 19.96 4.05 5.94
C ARG A 51 19.05 2.98 5.35
N TYR A 52 17.79 2.98 5.73
CA TYR A 52 16.77 2.08 5.19
C TYR A 52 16.35 2.46 3.76
N PHE A 53 15.80 1.50 3.04
CA PHE A 53 15.26 1.68 1.69
C PHE A 53 13.90 2.39 1.78
N GLN A 54 13.66 3.32 0.87
CA GLN A 54 12.36 3.99 0.78
C GLN A 54 11.63 3.56 -0.49
N GLY A 55 10.47 2.94 -0.31
CA GLY A 55 9.63 2.45 -1.40
C GLY A 55 8.47 3.41 -1.67
N LEU A 56 8.39 3.99 -2.86
CA LEU A 56 7.25 4.84 -3.24
C LEU A 56 5.99 4.02 -3.56
N LEU A 57 4.82 4.63 -3.42
CA LEU A 57 3.52 4.02 -3.66
C LEU A 57 3.41 3.30 -5.03
N THR A 58 3.14 1.99 -5.00
CA THR A 58 3.25 1.09 -6.17
C THR A 58 2.02 0.95 -7.07
N PRO A 59 0.82 1.45 -6.74
CA PRO A 59 0.09 2.29 -7.71
C PRO A 59 -0.59 3.51 -7.07
N ARG A 60 -0.69 4.64 -7.78
CA ARG A 60 -1.35 5.86 -7.25
C ARG A 60 -2.87 5.71 -7.07
N ASN A 61 -3.51 4.80 -7.80
CA ASN A 61 -4.97 4.70 -7.87
C ASN A 61 -5.45 3.23 -7.91
N VAL A 62 -5.47 2.54 -6.77
CA VAL A 62 -6.23 1.28 -6.62
C VAL A 62 -7.64 1.64 -6.14
N ARG A 63 -8.54 1.96 -7.08
CA ARG A 63 -9.93 2.39 -6.79
C ARG A 63 -10.92 1.31 -7.22
N ASN A 64 -11.66 0.71 -6.29
CA ASN A 64 -12.77 -0.22 -6.54
C ASN A 64 -12.43 -1.50 -7.37
N SER A 65 -11.31 -1.56 -8.09
CA SER A 65 -10.68 -2.72 -8.74
C SER A 65 -9.24 -2.88 -8.25
N ASP A 66 -8.60 -4.00 -8.59
CA ASP A 66 -7.15 -4.13 -8.46
C ASP A 66 -6.48 -3.18 -9.48
N GLY A 67 -5.28 -2.68 -9.16
CA GLY A 67 -4.58 -1.68 -9.98
C GLY A 67 -3.25 -2.22 -10.51
N PRO A 68 -2.78 -1.74 -11.68
CA PRO A 68 -1.51 -2.18 -12.25
C PRO A 68 -0.35 -1.74 -11.35
N THR A 69 0.60 -2.64 -11.15
CA THR A 69 1.78 -2.35 -10.34
C THR A 69 2.78 -1.50 -11.11
N ASP A 70 3.33 -0.49 -10.44
CA ASP A 70 4.44 0.35 -10.88
C ASP A 70 5.62 0.20 -9.91
N LEU A 71 6.62 -0.57 -10.35
CA LEU A 71 7.84 -0.84 -9.59
C LEU A 71 9.00 0.09 -9.96
N GLY A 72 8.85 0.94 -10.98
CA GLY A 72 9.94 1.78 -11.50
C GLY A 72 10.11 3.10 -10.74
N ARG A 73 9.17 3.43 -9.85
CA ARG A 73 9.23 4.66 -9.06
C ARG A 73 10.27 4.58 -7.95
N ARG A 74 10.99 5.68 -7.75
CA ARG A 74 11.99 5.85 -6.70
C ARG A 74 12.02 7.30 -6.17
N PRO A 75 12.40 7.53 -4.91
CA PRO A 75 12.75 8.86 -4.41
C PRO A 75 13.89 9.49 -5.23
N HIS A 76 14.00 10.83 -5.22
CA HIS A 76 15.05 11.52 -5.97
C HIS A 76 16.45 11.32 -5.39
N ASP A 77 16.53 11.06 -4.09
CA ASP A 77 17.76 10.86 -3.32
C ASP A 77 18.15 9.39 -3.21
N GLN A 78 17.45 8.48 -3.90
CA GLN A 78 17.70 7.04 -3.91
C GLN A 78 17.82 6.54 -5.36
N SER A 79 18.87 5.79 -5.66
CA SER A 79 19.07 5.22 -7.00
C SER A 79 18.16 4.03 -7.29
N GLU A 80 17.78 3.27 -6.29
CA GLU A 80 17.04 2.03 -6.46
C GLU A 80 15.53 2.27 -6.47
N SER A 81 14.86 1.69 -7.47
CA SER A 81 13.42 1.49 -7.48
C SER A 81 13.04 0.19 -6.76
N TRP A 82 11.74 -0.11 -6.70
CA TRP A 82 11.29 -1.42 -6.21
C TRP A 82 11.83 -2.57 -7.06
N ALA A 83 11.90 -2.38 -8.39
CA ALA A 83 12.43 -3.40 -9.29
C ALA A 83 13.93 -3.64 -9.06
N ASP A 84 14.71 -2.57 -8.89
CA ASP A 84 16.17 -2.67 -8.61
C ASP A 84 16.44 -3.30 -7.24
N ALA A 85 15.54 -3.09 -6.28
CA ALA A 85 15.58 -3.71 -4.97
C ALA A 85 15.13 -5.20 -4.98
N GLY A 86 14.80 -5.76 -6.14
CA GLY A 86 14.45 -7.17 -6.29
C GLY A 86 13.07 -7.53 -5.75
N PHE A 87 12.17 -6.56 -5.59
CA PHE A 87 10.79 -6.86 -5.21
C PHE A 87 10.01 -7.40 -6.42
N VAL A 88 9.30 -8.50 -6.21
CA VAL A 88 8.38 -9.07 -7.19
C VAL A 88 6.97 -8.90 -6.67
N LEU A 89 6.19 -8.03 -7.31
CA LEU A 89 4.76 -7.88 -7.07
C LEU A 89 3.97 -8.47 -8.25
N PRO A 90 2.75 -8.97 -8.03
CA PRO A 90 1.85 -9.31 -9.13
C PRO A 90 1.63 -8.10 -10.05
N ASN A 91 1.35 -8.33 -11.34
CA ASN A 91 1.05 -7.26 -12.30
C ASN A 91 -0.17 -6.40 -11.90
N SER A 92 -1.04 -6.93 -11.04
CA SER A 92 -2.20 -6.25 -10.50
C SER A 92 -2.31 -6.52 -9.01
N VAL A 93 -2.44 -5.46 -8.20
CA VAL A 93 -2.44 -5.55 -6.74
C VAL A 93 -3.78 -5.10 -6.13
N PRO A 94 -4.24 -5.75 -5.04
CA PRO A 94 -5.47 -5.41 -4.35
C PRO A 94 -5.39 -4.11 -3.54
N ALA A 95 -4.18 -3.64 -3.25
CA ALA A 95 -3.88 -2.43 -2.51
C ALA A 95 -2.54 -1.89 -2.97
N SER A 96 -2.34 -0.57 -2.88
CA SER A 96 -1.02 0.02 -3.06
C SER A 96 -0.15 -0.25 -1.85
N ILE A 97 1.16 -0.36 -2.02
CA ILE A 97 2.12 -0.44 -0.93
C ILE A 97 3.18 0.65 -1.07
N GLU A 98 3.59 1.24 0.05
CA GLU A 98 4.76 2.09 0.17
C GLU A 98 5.57 1.70 1.42
N ILE A 99 6.85 2.06 1.45
CA ILE A 99 7.71 1.92 2.63
C ILE A 99 8.23 3.31 2.98
N HIS A 100 7.90 3.77 4.19
CA HIS A 100 8.40 5.01 4.76
C HIS A 100 9.48 4.74 5.78
N VAL A 101 10.63 5.39 5.62
CA VAL A 101 11.68 5.44 6.63
C VAL A 101 11.34 6.52 7.64
N TYR A 102 11.65 6.28 8.92
CA TYR A 102 11.58 7.30 9.95
C TYR A 102 12.90 7.38 10.71
N ASP A 103 13.23 8.61 11.10
CA ASP A 103 14.31 8.92 12.03
C ASP A 103 13.70 9.74 13.17
N GLY A 104 13.49 9.07 14.29
CA GLY A 104 12.79 9.63 15.45
C GLY A 104 13.68 9.67 16.69
N PRO A 105 13.21 10.30 17.79
CA PRO A 105 13.98 10.43 19.03
C PRO A 105 14.33 9.07 19.67
N LEU A 106 13.58 8.01 19.35
CA LEU A 106 13.86 6.66 19.84
C LEU A 106 14.75 5.85 18.90
N GLY A 107 15.10 6.39 17.72
CA GLY A 107 15.95 5.78 16.71
C GLY A 107 15.29 5.67 15.34
N GLN A 108 15.99 4.97 14.44
CA GLN A 108 15.59 4.78 13.06
C GLN A 108 14.78 3.50 12.85
N GLY A 109 13.94 3.50 11.82
CA GLY A 109 13.22 2.32 11.37
C GLY A 109 12.42 2.59 10.11
N TYR A 110 11.53 1.67 9.77
CA TYR A 110 10.68 1.80 8.59
C TYR A 110 9.28 1.25 8.82
N THR A 111 8.34 1.69 7.99
CA THR A 111 6.92 1.35 8.03
C THR A 111 6.46 1.02 6.61
N ALA A 112 6.04 -0.23 6.38
CA ALA A 112 5.29 -0.60 5.18
C ALA A 112 3.82 -0.24 5.37
N ILE A 113 3.25 0.53 4.45
CA ILE A 113 1.87 1.01 4.50
C ILE A 113 1.11 0.49 3.28
N LEU A 114 -0.02 -0.17 3.53
CA LEU A 114 -0.98 -0.51 2.50
C LEU A 114 -2.03 0.58 2.37
N HIS A 115 -2.38 0.93 1.13
CA HIS A 115 -3.45 1.89 0.81
C HIS A 115 -4.54 1.21 -0.01
N TYR A 116 -5.78 1.38 0.41
CA TYR A 116 -6.96 0.85 -0.26
C TYR A 116 -8.04 1.91 -0.38
N LYS A 117 -8.59 2.14 -1.58
CA LYS A 117 -9.74 3.05 -1.79
C LYS A 117 -11.03 2.29 -2.11
N SER A 118 -12.07 2.58 -1.33
CA SER A 118 -13.44 2.09 -1.51
C SER A 118 -14.40 3.26 -1.64
N GLY A 119 -14.84 3.57 -2.86
CA GLY A 119 -15.59 4.80 -3.12
C GLY A 119 -14.76 6.05 -2.79
N ARG A 120 -15.25 6.88 -1.86
CA ARG A 120 -14.57 8.09 -1.38
C ARG A 120 -13.67 7.85 -0.15
N LYS A 121 -13.72 6.65 0.43
CA LYS A 121 -12.95 6.34 1.65
C LYS A 121 -11.61 5.73 1.28
N GLU A 122 -10.55 6.23 1.91
CA GLU A 122 -9.24 5.61 1.91
C GLU A 122 -9.05 4.84 3.21
N PHE A 123 -8.50 3.64 3.12
CA PHE A 123 -8.16 2.80 4.25
C PHE A 123 -6.67 2.52 4.22
N THR A 124 -6.04 2.56 5.39
CA THR A 124 -4.63 2.25 5.54
C THR A 124 -4.40 1.16 6.57
N LYS A 125 -3.34 0.39 6.38
CA LYS A 125 -2.79 -0.56 7.35
C LYS A 125 -1.28 -0.38 7.36
N ALA A 126 -0.66 -0.44 8.53
CA ALA A 126 0.77 -0.25 8.67
C ALA A 126 1.43 -1.39 9.45
N ARG A 127 2.60 -1.81 8.99
CA ARG A 127 3.49 -2.74 9.68
C ARG A 127 4.91 -2.18 9.66
N SER A 128 5.55 -2.10 10.82
CA SER A 128 6.78 -1.35 11.06
C SER A 128 7.81 -2.18 11.79
N VAL A 129 9.08 -1.80 11.60
CA VAL A 129 10.25 -2.29 12.33
C VAL A 129 10.98 -1.08 12.92
N GLY A 130 11.59 -1.29 14.09
CA GLY A 130 12.37 -0.29 14.81
C GLY A 130 11.75 0.11 16.15
N PRO A 131 12.42 1.00 16.91
CA PRO A 131 12.06 1.34 18.29
C PRO A 131 10.66 1.94 18.45
N GLU A 132 10.12 2.52 17.38
CA GLU A 132 8.81 3.16 17.35
C GLU A 132 7.69 2.26 16.79
N ALA A 133 7.97 0.97 16.55
CA ALA A 133 7.01 0.09 15.89
C ALA A 133 5.68 -0.07 16.66
N SER A 134 5.69 0.00 17.99
CA SER A 134 4.51 -0.19 18.84
C SER A 134 3.40 0.84 18.58
N HIS A 135 3.73 2.11 18.29
CA HIS A 135 2.73 3.14 17.98
C HIS A 135 2.56 3.41 16.48
N ARG A 136 3.48 2.94 15.63
CA ARG A 136 3.38 3.06 14.16
C ARG A 136 2.56 1.94 13.53
N ASN A 137 2.50 0.77 14.17
CA ASN A 137 1.68 -0.35 13.73
C ASN A 137 0.19 -0.07 13.92
N HIS A 138 -0.61 -0.35 12.90
CA HIS A 138 -2.07 -0.33 13.02
C HIS A 138 -2.72 -1.27 12.01
N GLY A 139 -3.87 -1.82 12.39
CA GLY A 139 -4.75 -2.54 11.47
C GLY A 139 -5.38 -1.62 10.42
N TRP A 140 -6.34 -2.15 9.67
CA TRP A 140 -7.12 -1.36 8.72
C TRP A 140 -7.90 -0.26 9.45
N ARG A 141 -7.62 1.00 9.12
CA ARG A 141 -8.37 2.17 9.59
C ARG A 141 -8.68 3.11 8.43
N GLU A 142 -9.76 3.87 8.53
CA GLU A 142 -10.05 4.95 7.59
C GLU A 142 -8.95 6.02 7.71
N ALA A 143 -8.35 6.40 6.60
CA ALA A 143 -7.41 7.51 6.57
C ALA A 143 -8.20 8.81 6.74
N VAL A 144 -7.79 9.63 7.70
CA VAL A 144 -8.36 10.97 7.86
C VAL A 144 -7.88 11.80 6.67
N GLU A 145 -8.82 12.22 5.82
CA GLU A 145 -8.55 13.13 4.71
C GLU A 145 -7.86 14.38 5.27
N ARG A 146 -6.68 14.71 4.74
CA ARG A 146 -5.97 15.96 5.03
C ARG A 146 -6.26 16.98 3.96
#